data_AF-A0A2P6TFT4-F1
#
_entry.id   AF-A0A2P6TFT4-F1
#
_cell.length_a   1.000
_cell.length_b   1.000
_cell.length_c   1.000
_cell.angle_alpha   90.00
_cell.angle_beta   90.00
_cell.angle_gamma   90.00
#
_symmetry.space_group_name_H-M   'P 1'
#
loop_
_entity.id
_entity.type
_entity.pdbx_description
1 polymer ?
#
loop_
_entity_poly.entity_id
_entity_poly.type
_entity_poly.pdbx_seq_one_letter_code
_entity_poly.pdbx_strand_id
1 'polypeptide(L)'
;MAQPAPAPGLPDAPDCPFTVRVGGELIAPADFPQSERYIVATHSEEHRRQLAALVPSLQYLTESMPLLVGTLTREELQAMCENPVAAAAIRYIERDEKVSIAGGKVSI
;
A
#
# COMPACT_ATOMS: atom_id res chain seq x y z
N MET A 1 34.48 11.83 22.19
CA MET A 1 33.62 12.27 21.08
C MET A 1 32.37 11.42 21.14
N ALA A 2 31.22 12.01 21.50
CA ALA A 2 29.97 11.28 21.64
C ALA A 2 29.34 11.09 20.25
N GLN A 3 29.13 9.85 19.83
CA GLN A 3 28.24 9.55 18.70
C GLN A 3 26.81 9.86 19.13
N PRO A 4 25.97 10.51 18.29
CA PRO A 4 24.55 10.61 18.57
C PRO A 4 23.96 9.20 18.58
N ALA A 5 23.26 8.87 19.67
CA ALA A 5 22.56 7.60 19.81
C ALA A 5 21.58 7.41 18.65
N PRO A 6 21.48 6.21 18.05
CA PRO A 6 20.40 5.91 17.12
C PRO A 6 19.07 6.13 17.86
N ALA A 7 18.15 6.84 17.23
CA ALA A 7 16.78 6.96 17.73
C ALA A 7 16.27 5.55 18.09
N PRO A 8 15.60 5.37 19.25
CA PRO A 8 15.07 4.07 19.64
C PRO A 8 14.21 3.56 18.50
N GLY A 9 14.73 2.53 17.82
CA GLY A 9 14.12 1.94 16.66
C GLY A 9 12.71 1.55 17.01
N LEU A 10 11.76 2.00 16.19
CA LEU A 10 10.45 1.37 16.11
C LEU A 10 10.69 -0.15 16.09
N PRO A 11 9.89 -0.93 16.84
CA PRO A 11 10.10 -2.37 16.95
C PRO A 11 10.27 -2.96 15.56
N ASP A 12 11.30 -3.78 15.41
CA ASP A 12 11.73 -4.54 14.22
C ASP A 12 10.54 -5.39 13.71
N ALA A 13 9.54 -4.73 13.12
CA ALA A 13 8.52 -5.38 12.33
C ALA A 13 9.26 -5.88 11.08
N PRO A 14 8.99 -7.11 10.60
CA PRO A 14 9.62 -7.60 9.38
C PRO A 14 9.48 -6.52 8.32
N ASP A 15 10.62 -5.99 7.89
CA ASP A 15 10.69 -4.80 7.04
C ASP A 15 10.02 -5.18 5.72
N CYS A 16 8.77 -4.73 5.54
CA CYS A 16 8.09 -4.99 4.29
C CYS A 16 8.86 -4.27 3.20
N PRO A 17 9.26 -4.96 2.13
CA PRO A 17 10.10 -4.38 1.09
C PRO A 17 9.38 -3.26 0.30
N PHE A 18 8.08 -3.08 0.53
CA PHE A 18 7.29 -1.96 0.06
C PHE A 18 6.75 -1.15 1.22
N THR A 19 6.52 0.15 0.96
CA THR A 19 5.96 1.07 1.94
C THR A 19 4.46 1.23 1.76
N VAL A 20 3.72 1.29 2.86
CA VAL A 20 2.28 1.57 2.88
C VAL A 20 2.04 2.96 3.44
N ARG A 21 1.24 3.75 2.73
CA ARG A 21 0.90 5.13 3.09
C ARG A 21 -0.58 5.28 3.40
N VAL A 22 -0.90 5.91 4.52
CA VAL A 22 -2.27 6.24 4.94
C VAL A 22 -2.29 7.70 5.36
N GLY A 23 -3.13 8.55 4.75
CA GLY A 23 -3.14 9.98 5.10
C GLY A 23 -1.85 10.72 4.73
N GLY A 24 -1.03 10.15 3.83
CA GLY A 24 0.31 10.64 3.51
C GLY A 24 1.41 10.18 4.48
N GLU A 25 1.05 9.55 5.60
CA GLU A 25 1.98 9.00 6.60
C GLU A 25 2.37 7.56 6.26
N LEU A 26 3.63 7.19 6.53
CA LEU A 26 4.10 5.82 6.38
C LEU A 26 3.65 5.01 7.60
N ILE A 27 2.97 3.90 7.36
CA ILE A 27 2.49 3.04 8.45
C ILE A 27 3.25 1.73 8.49
N ALA A 28 3.50 1.24 9.70
CA ALA A 28 4.14 -0.04 9.92
C ALA A 28 3.17 -1.20 9.64
N PRO A 29 3.68 -2.41 9.31
CA PRO A 29 2.85 -3.59 9.08
C PRO A 29 1.96 -3.98 10.27
N ALA A 30 2.40 -3.65 11.50
CA ALA A 30 1.63 -3.87 12.72
C ALA A 30 0.38 -2.98 12.79
N ASP A 31 0.42 -1.81 12.15
CA ASP A 31 -0.61 -0.76 12.17
C ASP A 31 -1.45 -0.72 10.89
N PHE A 32 -1.32 -1.72 10.02
CA PHE A 32 -2.12 -1.83 8.80
C PHE A 32 -3.63 -1.78 9.12
N PRO A 33 -4.38 -0.82 8.55
CA PRO A 33 -5.81 -0.70 8.75
C PRO A 33 -6.55 -1.97 8.33
N GLN A 34 -7.60 -2.29 9.07
CA GLN A 34 -8.46 -3.44 8.75
C GLN A 34 -9.38 -3.11 7.58
N SER A 35 -9.23 -3.85 6.47
CA SER A 35 -10.18 -3.90 5.36
C SER A 35 -10.49 -2.53 4.75
N GLU A 36 -9.48 -1.95 4.11
CA GLU A 36 -9.60 -0.64 3.48
C GLU A 36 -9.26 -0.69 2.00
N ARG A 37 -9.68 0.34 1.26
CA ARG A 37 -9.37 0.47 -0.15
C ARG A 37 -7.98 1.06 -0.30
N TYR A 38 -7.12 0.38 -1.04
CA TYR A 38 -5.76 0.81 -1.34
C TYR A 38 -5.52 0.85 -2.84
N ILE A 39 -4.70 1.80 -3.24
CA ILE A 39 -4.06 1.90 -4.54
C ILE A 39 -2.67 1.29 -4.40
N VAL A 40 -2.39 0.25 -5.18
CA VAL A 40 -1.11 -0.43 -5.22
C VAL A 40 -0.40 -0.04 -6.49
N ALA A 41 0.71 0.69 -6.35
CA ALA A 41 1.57 1.03 -7.47
C ALA A 41 2.60 -0.08 -7.67
N THR A 42 2.73 -0.56 -8.91
CA THR A 42 3.71 -1.60 -9.27
C THR A 42 4.84 -1.05 -10.13
N HIS A 43 5.95 -1.76 -10.19
CA HIS A 43 7.12 -1.32 -10.97
C HIS A 43 6.90 -1.36 -12.49
N SER A 44 6.00 -2.22 -13.00
CA SER A 44 5.79 -2.43 -14.44
C SER A 44 4.44 -3.12 -14.69
N GLU A 45 3.94 -3.09 -15.93
CA GLU A 45 2.69 -3.76 -16.30
C GLU A 45 2.70 -5.28 -16.12
N GLU A 46 3.86 -5.92 -16.27
CA GLU A 46 4.03 -7.35 -15.99
C GLU A 46 3.80 -7.65 -14.50
N HIS A 47 4.48 -6.90 -13.63
CA HIS A 47 4.28 -6.96 -12.18
C HIS A 47 2.83 -6.67 -11.78
N ARG A 48 2.16 -5.71 -12.44
CA ARG A 48 0.73 -5.47 -12.28
C ARG A 48 -0.11 -6.73 -12.55
N ARG A 49 0.15 -7.43 -13.65
CA ARG A 49 -0.58 -8.66 -14.00
C ARG A 49 -0.31 -9.79 -13.01
N GLN A 50 0.96 -9.95 -12.60
CA GLN A 50 1.34 -10.95 -11.61
C GLN A 50 0.66 -10.68 -10.27
N LEU A 51 0.68 -9.43 -9.80
CA LEU A 51 0.09 -9.08 -8.51
C LEU A 51 -1.44 -9.24 -8.53
N ALA A 52 -2.11 -8.87 -9.63
CA ALA A 52 -3.55 -9.11 -9.80
C ALA A 52 -3.90 -10.61 -9.84
N ALA A 53 -3.00 -11.47 -10.34
CA ALA A 53 -3.19 -12.91 -10.33
C ALA A 53 -2.95 -13.54 -8.94
N LEU A 54 -2.04 -12.96 -8.15
CA LEU A 54 -1.73 -13.41 -6.79
C LEU A 54 -2.79 -12.93 -5.79
N VAL A 55 -3.28 -11.70 -5.95
CA VAL A 55 -4.22 -11.06 -5.02
C VAL A 55 -5.50 -10.74 -5.80
N PRO A 56 -6.51 -11.62 -5.74
CA PRO A 56 -7.73 -11.48 -6.53
C PRO A 56 -8.58 -10.26 -6.12
N SER A 57 -8.34 -9.70 -4.93
CA SER A 57 -8.99 -8.48 -4.45
C SER A 57 -8.52 -7.21 -5.17
N LEU A 58 -7.38 -7.28 -5.88
CA LEU A 58 -6.83 -6.18 -6.66
C LEU A 58 -7.37 -6.15 -8.08
N GLN A 59 -7.77 -4.96 -8.52
CA GLN A 59 -8.29 -4.69 -9.86
C GLN A 59 -7.46 -3.61 -10.54
N TYR A 60 -7.44 -3.61 -11.88
CA TYR A 60 -6.77 -2.58 -12.66
C TYR A 60 -7.44 -1.22 -12.43
N LEU A 61 -6.69 -0.27 -11.84
CA LEU A 61 -7.22 1.08 -11.62
C LEU A 61 -7.31 1.85 -12.94
N THR A 62 -6.32 1.67 -13.80
CA THR A 62 -6.24 2.30 -15.12
C THR A 62 -5.43 1.42 -16.06
N GLU A 63 -5.75 1.46 -17.35
CA GLU A 63 -5.02 0.72 -18.38
C GLU A 63 -3.64 1.34 -18.65
N SER A 64 -3.53 2.67 -18.54
CA SER A 64 -2.34 3.45 -18.93
C SER A 64 -1.22 3.48 -17.89
N MET A 65 -1.49 3.10 -16.63
CA MET A 65 -0.50 3.11 -15.56
C MET A 65 -0.46 1.76 -14.83
N PRO A 66 0.71 1.35 -14.30
CA PRO A 66 0.88 0.09 -13.57
C PRO A 66 0.30 0.19 -12.14
N LEU A 67 -0.96 0.60 -12.02
CA LEU A 67 -1.69 0.80 -10.76
C LEU A 67 -2.83 -0.20 -10.62
N LEU A 68 -2.94 -0.75 -9.42
CA LEU A 68 -4.07 -1.58 -9.00
C LEU A 68 -4.83 -0.87 -7.88
N VAL A 69 -6.09 -1.23 -7.72
CA VAL A 69 -6.93 -0.78 -6.62
C VAL A 69 -7.74 -1.95 -6.09
N GLY A 70 -7.85 -2.06 -4.78
CA GLY A 70 -8.61 -3.13 -4.16
C GLY A 70 -8.87 -2.87 -2.70
N THR A 71 -9.87 -3.54 -2.16
CA THR A 71 -10.07 -3.59 -0.70
C THR A 71 -9.17 -4.68 -0.17
N LEU A 72 -8.14 -4.30 0.58
CA LEU A 72 -7.17 -5.24 1.15
C LEU A 72 -7.37 -5.32 2.65
N THR A 73 -7.40 -6.55 3.15
CA THR A 73 -7.33 -6.85 4.57
C THR A 73 -5.88 -6.73 5.07
N ARG A 74 -5.73 -6.60 6.39
CA ARG A 74 -4.40 -6.65 7.03
C ARG A 74 -3.66 -7.96 6.69
N GLU A 75 -4.37 -9.07 6.65
CA GLU A 75 -3.82 -10.39 6.30
C GLU A 75 -3.31 -10.43 4.86
N GLU A 76 -4.02 -9.82 3.91
CA GLU A 76 -3.56 -9.72 2.52
C GLU A 76 -2.33 -8.82 2.37
N LEU A 77 -2.31 -7.66 3.07
CA LEU A 77 -1.15 -6.77 3.11
C LEU A 77 0.08 -7.49 3.69
N GLN A 78 -0.13 -8.26 4.76
CA GLN A 78 0.93 -9.06 5.38
C GLN A 78 1.37 -10.20 4.47
N ALA A 79 0.44 -10.93 3.85
CA ALA A 79 0.76 -12.00 2.90
C ALA A 79 1.53 -11.49 1.67
N MET A 80 1.23 -10.29 1.18
CA MET A 80 2.02 -9.66 0.11
C MET A 80 3.43 -9.28 0.57
N CYS A 81 3.58 -8.88 1.82
CA CYS A 81 4.88 -8.58 2.41
C CYS A 81 5.74 -9.83 2.60
N GLU A 82 5.13 -10.94 3.05
CA GLU A 82 5.81 -12.23 3.21
C GLU A 82 6.10 -12.93 1.87
N ASN A 83 5.34 -12.61 0.82
CA ASN A 83 5.52 -13.19 -0.50
C ASN A 83 6.53 -12.36 -1.32
N PRO A 84 7.75 -12.86 -1.58
CA PRO A 84 8.80 -12.10 -2.26
C PRO A 84 8.42 -11.68 -3.69
N VAL A 85 7.53 -12.42 -4.36
CA VAL A 85 7.06 -12.08 -5.70
C VAL A 85 6.09 -10.91 -5.65
N ALA A 86 5.15 -10.92 -4.71
CA ALA A 86 4.22 -9.80 -4.53
C ALA A 86 4.97 -8.55 -4.06
N ALA A 87 5.83 -8.71 -3.05
CA ALA A 87 6.72 -7.69 -2.53
C ALA A 87 7.56 -6.99 -3.61
N ALA A 88 8.23 -7.75 -4.48
CA ALA A 88 9.07 -7.20 -5.54
C ALA A 88 8.26 -6.53 -6.66
N ALA A 89 7.01 -6.94 -6.85
CA ALA A 89 6.11 -6.32 -7.81
C ALA A 89 5.62 -4.94 -7.35
N ILE A 90 5.48 -4.74 -6.03
CA ILE A 90 4.93 -3.54 -5.41
C ILE A 90 6.03 -2.49 -5.23
N ARG A 91 5.74 -1.28 -5.73
CA ARG A 91 6.59 -0.10 -5.51
C ARG A 91 6.18 0.65 -4.25
N TYR A 92 4.88 0.91 -4.10
CA TYR A 92 4.29 1.46 -2.88
C TYR A 92 2.80 1.17 -2.86
N ILE A 93 2.21 1.19 -1.66
CA ILE A 93 0.78 1.11 -1.45
C ILE A 93 0.32 2.41 -0.81
N GLU A 94 -0.77 2.97 -1.30
CA GLU A 94 -1.38 4.17 -0.74
C GLU A 94 -2.86 3.90 -0.49
N ARG A 95 -3.39 4.34 0.65
CA ARG A 95 -4.83 4.25 0.89
C ARG A 95 -5.55 5.11 -0.14
N ASP A 96 -6.59 4.54 -0.76
CA ASP A 96 -7.55 5.30 -1.55
C ASP A 96 -8.37 6.14 -0.58
N GLU A 97 -7.79 7.26 -0.13
CA GLU A 97 -8.56 8.29 0.52
C GLU A 97 -9.48 8.86 -0.53
N LYS A 98 -10.72 8.35 -0.56
CA LYS A 98 -11.80 9.10 -1.20
C LYS A 98 -11.65 10.51 -0.70
N VAL A 99 -11.33 11.43 -1.62
CA VAL A 99 -11.59 12.85 -1.43
C VAL A 99 -13.10 12.91 -1.22
N SER A 100 -13.51 12.78 0.04
CA SER A 100 -14.85 13.06 0.45
C SER A 100 -14.92 14.55 0.30
N ILE A 101 -15.43 14.99 -0.85
CA ILE A 101 -15.85 16.36 -1.08
C ILE A 101 -16.99 16.58 -0.09
N ALA A 102 -16.64 16.85 1.16
CA ALA A 102 -17.59 17.19 2.19
C ALA A 102 -18.22 18.52 1.78
N GLY A 103 -19.46 18.47 1.28
CA GLY A 103 -20.38 19.60 1.35
C GLY A 103 -20.25 20.71 0.30
N GLY A 104 -19.79 20.44 -0.91
CA GLY A 104 -19.88 21.41 -2.02
C GLY A 104 -21.21 21.31 -2.75
N LYS A 105 -22.32 21.73 -2.13
CA LYS A 105 -23.61 21.90 -2.83
C LYS A 105 -23.41 22.95 -3.94
N VAL A 106 -23.18 22.52 -5.18
CA VAL A 106 -23.30 23.41 -6.34
C VAL A 106 -24.79 23.58 -6.60
N SER A 107 -25.37 24.59 -5.97
CA SER A 107 -26.64 25.16 -6.41
C SER A 107 -26.33 26.11 -7.58
N ILE A 108 -26.67 25.66 -8.78
CA ILE A 108 -26.97 26.54 -9.92
C ILE A 108 -28.34 27.21 -9.71
#